data_AF-A0A517DXG3-F1
#
_entry.id   AF-A0A517DXG3-F1
#
_cell.length_a   1.000
_cell.length_b   1.000
_cell.length_c   1.000
_cell.angle_alpha   90.00
_cell.angle_beta   90.00
_cell.angle_gamma   90.00
#
_symmetry.space_group_name_H-M   'P 1'
#
loop_
_entity.id
_entity.type
_entity.pdbx_description
1 polymer ?
#
loop_
_entity_poly.entity_id
_entity_poly.type
_entity_poly.pdbx_seq_one_letter_code
_entity_poly.pdbx_strand_id
1 'polypeptide(L)'
;MNKRLLKVAVTTALTVAFAVPAFANPFSDVPAKHWAYDAVGKLAQDGVITGYEDGTFKGDKTISRYEMASMVASAMQKNLDNDQKEIVDQLSKEFAAELTEMGIKVEALDKKVDKMVKISGDARVRYGASDNFDNTDFRARVSFDGKINDDLKFNARMTSGNLSYDADFSDQSSVKLDTANVTFDALGLTNTIGRQDLMLGNGFLHDSAMTGFAAEAGNLKAYIGNLKDSTKIYGAEYGLKLGAATVTADYANYDDGTNNETDVYGANVGIKLTNSVTALGEFYNFDNGSIDADAAAYGLKFNKLGLTALYRDVEAGANSPFSNIHNDIQNLKNESNGYKGLEVRYDRAIAKNTTLNLKYQDFEDQDGFELDGGARTQAAINVKF
;
A
#
# COMPACT_ATOMS: atom_id res chain seq x y z
N MET A 1 35.65 32.62 30.37
CA MET A 1 35.69 31.73 31.55
C MET A 1 35.51 30.31 31.03
N ASN A 2 36.45 29.37 31.02
CA ASN A 2 37.52 29.03 31.97
C ASN A 2 37.03 28.87 33.42
N LYS A 3 36.88 27.61 33.84
CA LYS A 3 37.51 26.90 34.99
C LYS A 3 36.53 25.82 35.48
N ARG A 4 36.76 24.51 35.32
CA ARG A 4 37.80 23.63 35.93
C ARG A 4 37.84 23.67 37.47
N LEU A 5 37.67 22.45 38.01
CA LEU A 5 38.43 21.80 39.10
C LEU A 5 38.07 22.10 40.57
N LEU A 6 37.75 21.03 41.31
CA LEU A 6 38.65 20.36 42.29
C LEU A 6 38.00 19.00 42.67
N LYS A 7 38.59 17.81 42.40
CA LYS A 7 39.71 17.09 43.08
C LYS A 7 39.44 16.92 44.59
N VAL A 8 39.49 15.72 45.18
CA VAL A 8 40.67 14.89 45.54
C VAL A 8 40.10 13.53 46.02
N ALA A 9 40.39 12.36 45.43
CA ALA A 9 41.58 11.49 45.53
C ALA A 9 41.84 10.84 46.90
N VAL A 10 41.63 9.52 47.00
CA VAL A 10 42.50 8.62 47.78
C VAL A 10 42.75 7.37 46.93
N THR A 11 43.94 7.34 46.34
CA THR A 11 44.59 6.18 45.77
C THR A 11 45.28 5.43 46.91
N THR A 12 44.90 4.18 47.15
CA THR A 12 45.85 3.18 47.67
C THR A 12 45.57 1.87 46.97
N ALA A 13 46.59 1.41 46.26
CA ALA A 13 46.65 0.14 45.58
C ALA A 13 46.45 -1.01 46.58
N LEU A 14 45.55 -1.92 46.25
CA LEU A 14 45.75 -3.32 46.52
C LEU A 14 45.29 -4.09 45.27
N THR A 15 46.21 -4.20 44.32
CA THR A 15 46.16 -5.24 43.29
C THR A 15 46.31 -6.58 43.98
N VAL A 16 45.22 -7.14 44.50
CA VAL A 16 45.09 -8.59 44.55
C VAL A 16 44.59 -8.98 43.17
N ALA A 17 45.50 -9.50 42.35
CA ALA A 17 45.11 -10.33 41.23
C ALA A 17 44.33 -11.52 41.82
N PHE A 18 43.01 -11.38 41.95
CA PHE A 18 42.16 -12.55 42.00
C PHE A 18 42.27 -13.15 40.61
N ALA A 19 43.12 -14.17 40.49
CA ALA A 19 42.94 -15.17 39.46
C ALA A 19 41.48 -15.60 39.58
N VAL A 20 40.64 -15.14 38.66
CA VAL A 20 39.35 -15.77 38.43
C VAL A 20 39.72 -17.22 38.13
N PRO A 21 39.35 -18.21 38.97
CA PRO A 21 39.62 -19.58 38.60
C PRO A 21 38.96 -19.76 37.24
N ALA A 22 39.75 -20.19 36.25
CA ALA A 22 39.18 -20.71 35.02
C ALA A 22 38.20 -21.80 35.47
N PHE A 23 36.90 -21.53 35.40
CA PHE A 23 35.90 -22.51 35.75
C PHE A 23 36.12 -23.67 34.79
N ALA A 24 36.63 -24.77 35.33
CA ALA A 24 36.79 -25.99 34.58
C ALA A 24 35.44 -26.34 33.96
N ASN A 25 35.47 -26.88 32.74
CA ASN A 25 34.28 -27.42 32.08
C ASN A 25 33.50 -28.29 33.11
N PRO A 26 32.21 -28.01 33.34
CA PRO A 26 31.44 -28.69 34.40
C PRO A 26 31.09 -30.15 34.06
N PHE A 27 31.36 -30.61 32.85
CA PHE A 27 30.94 -31.93 32.37
C PHE A 27 32.03 -32.99 32.55
N SER A 28 31.66 -34.10 33.20
CA SER A 28 32.57 -35.19 33.55
C SER A 28 33.05 -36.03 32.35
N ASP A 29 32.29 -36.03 31.25
CA ASP A 29 32.55 -36.75 30.00
C ASP A 29 33.31 -35.91 28.95
N VAL A 30 33.68 -34.66 29.28
CA VAL A 30 34.51 -33.81 28.43
C VAL A 30 35.83 -33.51 29.15
N PRO A 31 36.83 -34.41 29.11
CA PRO A 31 38.10 -34.22 29.80
C PRO A 31 38.94 -33.12 29.14
N ALA A 32 39.89 -32.54 29.88
CA ALA A 32 40.72 -31.40 29.45
C ALA A 32 41.53 -31.63 28.14
N LYS A 33 41.73 -32.89 27.74
CA LYS A 33 42.40 -33.24 26.47
C LYS A 33 41.43 -33.45 25.29
N HIS A 34 40.13 -33.34 25.53
CA HIS A 34 39.10 -33.52 24.50
C HIS A 34 39.08 -32.30 23.58
N TRP A 35 38.97 -32.52 22.27
CA TRP A 35 38.99 -31.45 21.27
C TRP A 35 37.88 -30.41 21.49
N ALA A 36 36.75 -30.84 22.04
CA ALA A 36 35.60 -29.98 22.31
C ALA A 36 35.64 -29.28 23.68
N TYR A 37 36.69 -29.52 24.50
CA TYR A 37 36.75 -29.06 25.89
C TYR A 37 36.51 -27.56 26.02
N ASP A 38 37.23 -26.76 25.25
CA ASP A 38 37.15 -25.30 25.29
C ASP A 38 35.80 -24.78 24.77
N ALA A 39 35.31 -25.35 23.65
CA ALA A 39 34.05 -24.92 23.04
C ALA A 39 32.85 -25.23 23.93
N VAL A 40 32.77 -26.46 24.46
CA VAL A 40 31.71 -26.88 25.38
C VAL A 40 31.81 -26.10 26.69
N GLY A 41 33.01 -25.92 27.24
CA GLY A 41 33.21 -25.13 28.45
C GLY A 41 32.73 -23.69 28.28
N LYS A 42 33.01 -23.07 27.12
CA LYS A 42 32.58 -21.71 26.82
C LYS A 42 31.06 -21.59 26.69
N LEU A 43 30.42 -22.50 25.95
CA LEU A 43 28.95 -22.52 25.82
C LEU A 43 28.26 -22.77 27.16
N ALA A 44 28.84 -23.60 28.03
CA ALA A 44 28.30 -23.85 29.37
C ALA A 44 28.43 -22.62 30.27
N GLN A 45 29.58 -21.96 30.24
CA GLN A 45 29.81 -20.72 30.97
C GLN A 45 28.84 -19.62 30.53
N ASP A 46 28.59 -19.53 29.23
CA ASP A 46 27.65 -18.58 28.67
C ASP A 46 26.19 -19.00 28.89
N GLY A 47 25.93 -20.18 29.48
CA GLY A 47 24.59 -20.69 29.77
C GLY A 47 23.78 -21.04 28.51
N VAL A 48 24.47 -21.36 27.42
CA VAL A 48 23.88 -21.85 26.16
C VAL A 48 23.58 -23.35 26.27
N ILE A 49 24.39 -24.08 27.04
CA ILE A 49 24.22 -25.49 27.34
C ILE A 49 24.27 -25.71 28.86
N THR A 50 23.41 -26.59 29.37
CA THR A 50 23.36 -26.93 30.81
C THR A 50 23.81 -28.36 31.10
N GLY A 51 23.89 -29.22 30.08
CA GLY A 51 24.14 -30.65 30.22
C GLY A 51 22.96 -31.40 30.86
N TYR A 52 23.24 -32.60 31.34
CA TYR A 52 22.29 -33.51 31.96
C TYR A 52 22.44 -33.52 33.49
N GLU A 53 21.40 -33.98 34.19
CA GLU A 53 21.36 -34.04 35.66
C GLU A 53 22.49 -34.87 36.29
N ASP A 54 23.06 -35.82 35.52
CA ASP A 54 24.20 -36.64 35.91
C ASP A 54 25.57 -35.93 35.75
N GLY A 55 25.59 -34.66 35.37
CA GLY A 55 26.81 -33.86 35.22
C GLY A 55 27.59 -34.19 33.94
N THR A 56 26.91 -34.64 32.89
CA THR A 56 27.51 -34.96 31.58
C THR A 56 26.99 -34.05 30.46
N PHE A 57 27.74 -33.92 29.38
CA PHE A 57 27.35 -33.23 28.14
C PHE A 57 26.70 -34.18 27.12
N LYS A 58 27.12 -35.45 27.09
CA LYS A 58 26.71 -36.51 26.14
C LYS A 58 26.91 -36.12 24.68
N GLY A 59 28.12 -35.69 24.32
CA GLY A 59 28.46 -35.19 22.99
C GLY A 59 28.21 -36.18 21.83
N ASP A 60 28.23 -37.49 22.09
CA ASP A 60 27.95 -38.53 21.08
C ASP A 60 26.46 -38.87 20.94
N LYS A 61 25.60 -38.33 21.81
CA LYS A 61 24.16 -38.56 21.76
C LYS A 61 23.54 -37.68 20.67
N THR A 62 22.67 -38.27 19.86
CA THR A 62 21.84 -37.50 18.93
C THR A 62 20.89 -36.58 19.71
N ILE A 63 20.86 -35.31 19.30
CA ILE A 63 19.94 -34.31 19.85
C ILE A 63 18.71 -34.17 18.95
N SER A 64 17.56 -33.86 19.55
CA SER A 64 16.35 -33.47 18.85
C SER A 64 16.44 -32.04 18.31
N ARG A 65 15.61 -31.72 17.31
CA ARG A 65 15.49 -30.35 16.80
C ARG A 65 15.06 -29.35 17.87
N TYR A 66 14.20 -29.76 18.82
CA TYR A 66 13.78 -28.93 19.95
C TYR A 66 14.90 -28.70 20.97
N GLU A 67 15.73 -29.71 21.25
CA GLU A 67 16.91 -29.52 22.10
C GLU A 67 17.88 -28.52 21.47
N MET A 68 18.12 -28.61 20.16
CA MET A 68 18.93 -27.62 19.43
C MET A 68 18.30 -26.22 19.44
N ALA A 69 16.99 -26.12 19.19
CA ALA A 69 16.27 -24.84 19.24
C ALA A 69 16.37 -24.18 20.63
N SER A 70 16.38 -24.95 21.72
CA SER A 70 16.59 -24.42 23.07
C SER A 70 17.98 -23.82 23.28
N MET A 71 19.01 -24.41 22.65
CA MET A 71 20.37 -23.88 22.67
C MET A 71 20.45 -22.58 21.86
N VAL A 72 19.83 -22.55 20.67
CA VAL A 72 19.76 -21.34 19.83
C VAL A 72 19.03 -20.21 20.56
N ALA A 73 17.89 -20.50 21.18
CA ALA A 73 17.14 -19.58 22.02
C ALA A 73 17.98 -18.98 23.15
N SER A 74 18.77 -19.82 23.83
CA SER A 74 19.66 -19.40 24.91
C SER A 74 20.80 -18.52 24.37
N ALA A 75 21.34 -18.84 23.19
CA ALA A 75 22.38 -18.06 22.53
C ALA A 75 21.90 -16.68 22.05
N MET A 76 20.65 -16.56 21.59
CA MET A 76 20.04 -15.29 21.16
C MET A 76 19.97 -14.23 22.29
N GLN A 77 20.06 -14.65 23.55
CA GLN A 77 20.03 -13.75 24.73
C GLN A 77 21.42 -13.32 25.21
N LYS A 78 22.50 -13.71 24.51
CA LYS A 78 23.88 -13.43 24.91
C LYS A 78 24.43 -12.20 24.21
N ASN A 79 25.46 -11.60 24.82
CA ASN A 79 26.20 -10.50 24.21
C ASN A 79 27.24 -11.07 23.25
N LEU A 80 26.83 -11.24 22.00
CA LEU A 80 27.62 -11.85 20.92
C LEU A 80 28.44 -10.80 20.17
N ASP A 81 29.61 -11.20 19.66
CA ASP A 81 30.29 -10.40 18.64
C ASP A 81 29.58 -10.48 17.27
N ASN A 82 30.06 -9.74 16.28
CA ASN A 82 29.41 -9.65 14.97
C ASN A 82 29.35 -11.00 14.24
N ASP A 83 30.42 -11.80 14.33
CA ASP A 83 30.53 -13.07 13.61
C ASP A 83 29.62 -14.13 14.27
N GLN A 84 29.62 -14.18 15.60
CA GLN A 84 28.74 -15.03 16.39
C GLN A 84 27.27 -14.68 16.17
N LYS A 85 26.95 -13.39 16.08
CA LYS A 85 25.59 -12.93 15.81
C LYS A 85 25.09 -13.41 14.45
N GLU A 86 25.92 -13.39 13.42
CA GLU A 86 25.55 -13.89 12.09
C GLU A 86 25.24 -15.40 12.11
N ILE A 87 26.04 -16.19 12.84
CA ILE A 87 25.82 -17.63 13.01
C ILE A 87 24.52 -17.90 13.76
N VAL A 88 24.29 -17.21 14.89
CA VAL A 88 23.05 -17.36 15.68
C VAL A 88 21.84 -16.89 14.87
N ASP A 89 21.97 -15.84 14.06
CA ASP A 89 20.91 -15.40 13.14
C ASP A 89 20.61 -16.47 12.07
N GLN A 90 21.62 -17.15 11.52
CA GLN A 90 21.42 -18.25 10.58
C GLN A 90 20.75 -19.45 11.24
N LEU A 91 21.18 -19.84 12.44
CA LEU A 91 20.57 -20.93 13.20
C LEU A 91 19.14 -20.60 13.61
N SER A 92 18.86 -19.35 14.02
CA SER A 92 17.49 -18.95 14.38
C SER A 92 16.52 -19.06 13.20
N LYS A 93 17.01 -18.90 11.95
CA LYS A 93 16.23 -19.12 10.74
C LYS A 93 15.97 -20.61 10.46
N GLU A 94 16.96 -21.48 10.69
CA GLU A 94 16.87 -22.93 10.45
C GLU A 94 15.94 -23.63 11.44
N PHE A 95 15.88 -23.14 12.68
CA PHE A 95 15.06 -23.68 13.78
C PHE A 95 13.83 -22.79 14.08
N ALA A 96 13.41 -21.97 13.12
CA ALA A 96 12.35 -20.99 13.31
C ALA A 96 11.00 -21.58 13.73
N ALA A 97 10.64 -22.75 13.18
CA ALA A 97 9.38 -23.42 13.50
C ALA A 97 9.34 -23.83 14.98
N GLU A 98 10.41 -24.48 15.46
CA GLU A 98 10.54 -24.91 16.84
C GLU A 98 10.59 -23.71 17.80
N LEU A 99 11.35 -22.67 17.47
CA LEU A 99 11.44 -21.44 18.27
C LEU A 99 10.08 -20.74 18.42
N THR A 100 9.29 -20.71 17.34
CA THR A 100 7.94 -20.12 17.35
C THR A 100 6.99 -20.93 18.23
N GLU A 101 7.03 -22.26 18.14
CA GLU A 101 6.22 -23.15 18.99
C GLU A 101 6.60 -23.03 20.48
N MET A 102 7.88 -22.71 20.76
CA MET A 102 8.38 -22.39 22.10
C MET A 102 8.03 -20.96 22.56
N GLY A 103 7.33 -20.15 21.74
CA GLY A 103 6.95 -18.78 22.07
C GLY A 103 8.07 -17.74 21.95
N ILE A 104 9.17 -18.09 21.29
CA ILE A 104 10.36 -17.24 21.15
C ILE A 104 10.29 -16.54 19.80
N LYS A 105 10.27 -15.19 19.83
CA LYS A 105 10.23 -14.38 18.61
C LYS A 105 11.60 -14.39 17.92
N VAL A 106 11.60 -14.76 16.64
CA VAL A 106 12.78 -14.66 15.78
C VAL A 106 12.68 -13.35 15.00
N GLU A 107 13.43 -12.33 15.42
CA GLU A 107 13.40 -10.99 14.78
C GLU A 107 13.69 -11.04 13.27
N ALA A 108 14.46 -12.03 12.82
CA ALA A 108 14.74 -12.26 11.41
C ALA A 108 13.53 -12.82 10.63
N LEU A 109 12.62 -13.56 11.29
CA LEU A 109 11.32 -13.93 10.71
C LEU A 109 10.35 -12.76 10.78
N ASP A 110 10.27 -12.03 11.89
CA ASP A 110 9.37 -10.87 11.99
C ASP A 110 9.69 -9.84 10.89
N LYS A 111 10.98 -9.52 10.67
CA LYS A 111 11.40 -8.65 9.56
C LYS A 111 11.21 -9.26 8.17
N LYS A 112 11.11 -10.58 8.04
CA LYS A 112 10.87 -11.27 6.76
C LYS A 112 9.37 -11.35 6.47
N VAL A 113 8.54 -11.61 7.47
CA VAL A 113 7.08 -11.58 7.42
C VAL A 113 6.58 -10.16 7.20
N ASP A 114 7.13 -9.15 7.89
CA ASP A 114 6.83 -7.72 7.66
C ASP A 114 7.22 -7.26 6.25
N LYS A 115 8.24 -7.90 5.65
CA LYS A 115 8.63 -7.68 4.24
C LYS A 115 7.78 -8.50 3.26
N MET A 116 7.19 -9.60 3.70
CA MET A 116 6.39 -10.51 2.89
C MET A 116 4.94 -10.09 2.84
N VAL A 117 4.35 -9.55 3.90
CA VAL A 117 2.97 -9.03 3.91
C VAL A 117 2.93 -7.73 4.67
N LYS A 118 2.72 -6.64 3.94
CA LYS A 118 2.45 -5.33 4.52
C LYS A 118 0.95 -5.20 4.74
N ILE A 119 0.56 -4.95 5.99
CA ILE A 119 -0.80 -4.55 6.33
C ILE A 119 -0.83 -3.02 6.38
N SER A 120 -1.82 -2.42 5.73
CA SER A 120 -2.08 -0.99 5.80
C SER A 120 -3.57 -0.72 5.73
N GLY A 121 -3.98 0.51 6.00
CA GLY A 121 -5.38 0.86 5.85
C GLY A 121 -5.63 2.35 5.81
N ASP A 122 -6.89 2.70 5.62
CA ASP A 122 -7.38 4.05 5.77
C ASP A 122 -8.78 4.10 6.36
N ALA A 123 -9.05 5.17 7.09
CA ALA A 123 -10.39 5.55 7.49
C ALA A 123 -10.69 6.94 6.91
N ARG A 124 -11.87 7.10 6.33
CA ARG A 124 -12.35 8.35 5.75
C ARG A 124 -13.67 8.76 6.38
N VAL A 125 -13.77 10.04 6.73
CA VAL A 125 -15.04 10.73 6.90
C VAL A 125 -15.19 11.69 5.75
N ARG A 126 -16.35 11.71 5.11
CA ARG A 126 -16.64 12.61 4.00
C ARG A 126 -18.01 13.23 4.17
N TYR A 127 -18.06 14.55 4.08
CA TYR A 127 -19.28 15.33 3.89
C TYR A 127 -19.34 15.79 2.44
N GLY A 128 -20.54 15.85 1.87
CA GLY A 128 -20.77 16.67 0.70
C GLY A 128 -22.17 17.26 0.72
N ALA A 129 -22.32 18.33 -0.05
CA ALA A 129 -23.55 19.10 -0.11
C ALA A 129 -23.75 19.73 -1.49
N SER A 130 -25.00 19.95 -1.82
CA SER A 130 -25.54 20.76 -2.91
C SER A 130 -26.71 21.58 -2.34
N ASP A 131 -27.42 22.35 -3.17
CA ASP A 131 -28.50 23.23 -2.71
C ASP A 131 -29.64 22.48 -2.00
N ASN A 132 -29.93 21.26 -2.44
CA ASN A 132 -31.08 20.48 -1.99
C ASN A 132 -30.70 19.18 -1.28
N PHE A 133 -29.40 18.82 -1.23
CA PHE A 133 -28.95 17.53 -0.74
C PHE A 133 -27.67 17.69 0.09
N ASP A 134 -27.58 16.95 1.19
CA ASP A 134 -26.33 16.71 1.87
C ASP A 134 -26.20 15.27 2.32
N ASN A 135 -24.97 14.78 2.42
CA ASN A 135 -24.70 13.47 2.98
C ASN A 135 -23.35 13.43 3.69
N THR A 136 -23.30 12.66 4.77
CA THR A 136 -22.06 12.30 5.45
C THR A 136 -21.86 10.80 5.35
N ASP A 137 -20.71 10.36 4.86
CA ASP A 137 -20.32 8.94 4.81
C ASP A 137 -19.00 8.66 5.52
N PHE A 138 -18.90 7.41 5.98
CA PHE A 138 -17.72 6.84 6.58
C PHE A 138 -17.24 5.66 5.75
N ARG A 139 -15.92 5.50 5.64
CA ARG A 139 -15.32 4.31 5.04
C ARG A 139 -14.12 3.88 5.84
N ALA A 140 -14.01 2.58 6.11
CA ALA A 140 -12.80 1.94 6.57
C ALA A 140 -12.28 0.97 5.50
N ARG A 141 -10.96 0.93 5.32
CA ARG A 141 -10.27 0.02 4.41
C ARG A 141 -9.09 -0.63 5.10
N VAL A 142 -8.87 -1.90 4.78
CA VAL A 142 -7.68 -2.66 5.18
C VAL A 142 -7.12 -3.35 3.94
N SER A 143 -5.82 -3.21 3.72
CA SER A 143 -5.06 -3.76 2.61
C SER A 143 -3.98 -4.69 3.12
N PHE A 144 -3.83 -5.81 2.41
CA PHE A 144 -2.79 -6.81 2.59
C PHE A 144 -1.99 -6.87 1.29
N ASP A 145 -0.78 -6.33 1.32
CA ASP A 145 0.14 -6.30 0.18
C ASP A 145 1.25 -7.32 0.42
N GLY A 146 1.19 -8.42 -0.33
CA GLY A 146 2.10 -9.54 -0.22
C GLY A 146 3.17 -9.56 -1.29
N LYS A 147 4.42 -9.86 -0.92
CA LYS A 147 5.52 -10.19 -1.82
C LYS A 147 6.00 -11.61 -1.53
N ILE A 148 5.62 -12.55 -2.38
CA ILE A 148 6.04 -13.96 -2.27
C ILE A 148 7.50 -14.09 -2.70
N ASN A 149 7.85 -13.49 -3.84
CA ASN A 149 9.23 -13.32 -4.31
C ASN A 149 9.34 -12.03 -5.15
N ASP A 150 10.47 -11.82 -5.85
CA ASP A 150 10.66 -10.60 -6.66
C ASP A 150 9.67 -10.46 -7.82
N ASP A 151 9.25 -11.60 -8.39
CA ASP A 151 8.42 -11.70 -9.60
C ASP A 151 6.96 -12.07 -9.29
N LEU A 152 6.58 -12.22 -8.02
CA LEU A 152 5.24 -12.66 -7.62
C LEU A 152 4.77 -11.92 -6.36
N LYS A 153 3.68 -11.16 -6.53
CA LYS A 153 3.06 -10.33 -5.50
C LYS A 153 1.56 -10.61 -5.47
N PHE A 154 0.94 -10.39 -4.32
CA PHE A 154 -0.52 -10.41 -4.19
C PHE A 154 -1.00 -9.15 -3.48
N ASN A 155 -2.22 -8.73 -3.77
CA ASN A 155 -2.87 -7.64 -3.06
C ASN A 155 -4.31 -8.04 -2.76
N ALA A 156 -4.76 -7.79 -1.53
CA ALA A 156 -6.16 -7.89 -1.15
C ALA A 156 -6.56 -6.66 -0.34
N ARG A 157 -7.60 -5.95 -0.77
CA ARG A 157 -8.17 -4.79 -0.05
C ARG A 157 -9.62 -5.07 0.29
N MET A 158 -9.93 -5.01 1.58
CA MET A 158 -11.31 -5.04 2.09
C MET A 158 -11.74 -3.62 2.42
N THR A 159 -13.03 -3.33 2.23
CA THR A 159 -13.65 -2.05 2.53
C THR A 159 -14.96 -2.26 3.27
N SER A 160 -15.33 -1.35 4.16
CA SER A 160 -16.69 -1.29 4.72
C SER A 160 -17.74 -0.86 3.69
N GLY A 161 -17.30 -0.39 2.52
CA GLY A 161 -18.14 0.46 1.67
C GLY A 161 -18.30 1.85 2.27
N ASN A 162 -19.11 2.70 1.64
CA ASN A 162 -19.49 3.99 2.21
C ASN A 162 -20.70 3.74 3.13
N LEU A 163 -20.53 3.96 4.42
CA LEU A 163 -21.57 3.86 5.43
C LEU A 163 -22.16 5.25 5.62
N SER A 164 -23.41 5.47 5.23
CA SER A 164 -24.09 6.74 5.43
C SER A 164 -24.35 6.99 6.91
N TYR A 165 -24.20 8.24 7.35
CA TYR A 165 -24.42 8.66 8.73
C TYR A 165 -25.88 8.49 9.18
N ASP A 166 -26.82 8.77 8.27
CA ASP A 166 -28.26 8.77 8.55
C ASP A 166 -28.95 7.43 8.26
N ALA A 167 -28.18 6.40 7.88
CA ALA A 167 -28.72 5.08 7.58
C ALA A 167 -28.53 4.12 8.77
N ASP A 168 -29.51 3.24 8.98
CA ASP A 168 -29.38 2.14 9.94
C ASP A 168 -28.16 1.27 9.59
N PHE A 169 -27.24 1.13 10.55
CA PHE A 169 -25.94 0.48 10.34
C PHE A 169 -26.08 -0.98 9.87
N SER A 170 -27.16 -1.67 10.25
CA SER A 170 -27.48 -3.05 9.83
C SER A 170 -27.74 -3.19 8.34
N ASP A 171 -28.20 -2.13 7.68
CA ASP A 171 -28.67 -2.19 6.30
C ASP A 171 -27.57 -1.85 5.28
N GLN A 172 -26.50 -1.19 5.73
CA GLN A 172 -25.42 -0.68 4.87
C GLN A 172 -24.07 -1.39 5.05
N SER A 173 -23.82 -2.03 6.20
CA SER A 173 -22.53 -2.66 6.52
C SER A 173 -22.30 -3.99 5.81
N SER A 174 -21.98 -3.92 4.51
CA SER A 174 -21.43 -5.05 3.77
C SER A 174 -19.93 -4.87 3.60
N VAL A 175 -19.14 -5.69 4.29
CA VAL A 175 -17.70 -5.79 4.01
C VAL A 175 -17.54 -6.29 2.58
N LYS A 176 -16.94 -5.45 1.73
CA LYS A 176 -16.70 -5.75 0.31
C LYS A 176 -15.21 -5.92 0.07
N LEU A 177 -14.92 -6.71 -0.96
CA LEU A 177 -13.58 -6.82 -1.50
C LEU A 177 -13.39 -5.74 -2.58
N ASP A 178 -12.57 -4.73 -2.30
CA ASP A 178 -12.20 -3.69 -3.28
C ASP A 178 -11.23 -4.27 -4.30
N THR A 179 -10.20 -5.00 -3.85
CA THR A 179 -9.21 -5.67 -4.71
C THR A 179 -8.87 -7.06 -4.16
N ALA A 180 -8.57 -7.99 -5.07
CA ALA A 180 -7.93 -9.27 -4.81
C ALA A 180 -7.27 -9.71 -6.10
N ASN A 181 -5.96 -9.53 -6.18
CA ASN A 181 -5.21 -9.81 -7.39
C ASN A 181 -3.83 -10.39 -7.06
N VAL A 182 -3.26 -11.00 -8.11
CA VAL A 182 -1.89 -11.50 -8.13
C VAL A 182 -1.18 -10.81 -9.28
N THR A 183 -0.02 -10.22 -9.00
CA THR A 183 0.85 -9.62 -10.00
C THR A 183 2.08 -10.48 -10.17
N PHE A 184 2.43 -10.81 -11.41
CA PHE A 184 3.61 -11.59 -11.73
C PHE A 184 4.33 -11.15 -12.99
N ASP A 185 5.65 -11.27 -12.98
CA ASP A 185 6.49 -10.94 -14.12
C ASP A 185 6.74 -12.20 -14.97
N ALA A 186 6.34 -12.15 -16.24
CA ALA A 186 6.50 -13.26 -17.18
C ALA A 186 6.65 -12.73 -18.61
N LEU A 187 7.58 -13.31 -19.38
CA LEU A 187 7.83 -12.97 -20.79
C LEU A 187 8.17 -11.48 -21.03
N GLY A 188 8.78 -10.82 -20.04
CA GLY A 188 9.08 -9.38 -20.10
C GLY A 188 7.87 -8.47 -19.86
N LEU A 189 6.75 -9.03 -19.42
CA LEU A 189 5.52 -8.33 -19.07
C LEU A 189 5.28 -8.40 -17.57
N THR A 190 4.79 -7.33 -16.97
CA THR A 190 4.18 -7.35 -15.64
C THR A 190 2.69 -7.62 -15.81
N ASN A 191 2.23 -8.77 -15.34
CA ASN A 191 0.86 -9.25 -15.52
C ASN A 191 0.11 -9.17 -14.20
N THR A 192 -1.14 -8.73 -14.20
CA THR A 192 -2.01 -8.72 -13.02
C THR A 192 -3.32 -9.42 -13.32
N ILE A 193 -3.66 -10.42 -12.50
CA ILE A 193 -4.90 -11.19 -12.61
C ILE A 193 -5.73 -11.00 -11.35
N GLY A 194 -7.04 -10.79 -11.53
CA GLY A 194 -8.02 -10.71 -10.46
C GLY A 194 -8.69 -9.34 -10.40
N ARG A 195 -9.22 -9.00 -9.23
CA ARG A 195 -9.87 -7.72 -8.97
C ARG A 195 -8.81 -6.66 -8.66
N GLN A 196 -8.71 -5.65 -9.51
CA GLN A 196 -7.66 -4.64 -9.51
C GLN A 196 -8.22 -3.26 -9.83
N ASP A 197 -7.54 -2.21 -9.37
CA ASP A 197 -7.88 -0.84 -9.72
C ASP A 197 -7.52 -0.58 -11.20
N LEU A 198 -8.45 -0.02 -11.96
CA LEU A 198 -8.27 0.39 -13.34
C LEU A 198 -8.45 1.91 -13.44
N MET A 199 -7.33 2.59 -13.66
CA MET A 199 -7.26 4.02 -13.95
C MET A 199 -6.78 4.22 -15.39
N LEU A 200 -7.43 5.13 -16.12
CA LEU A 200 -7.07 5.57 -17.47
C LEU A 200 -6.80 7.08 -17.47
N GLY A 201 -5.76 7.53 -18.19
CA GLY A 201 -5.34 8.93 -18.21
C GLY A 201 -4.97 9.45 -16.82
N ASN A 202 -5.38 10.68 -16.46
CA ASN A 202 -5.27 11.18 -15.08
C ASN A 202 -6.48 10.78 -14.20
N GLY A 203 -7.25 9.76 -14.62
CA GLY A 203 -8.42 9.25 -13.90
C GLY A 203 -9.74 9.93 -14.27
N PHE A 204 -9.80 10.71 -15.36
CA PHE A 204 -11.03 11.35 -15.85
C PHE A 204 -11.97 10.37 -16.56
N LEU A 205 -11.44 9.45 -17.36
CA LEU A 205 -12.28 8.45 -18.04
C LEU A 205 -12.78 7.37 -17.13
N HIS A 206 -11.93 6.88 -16.23
CA HIS A 206 -12.24 5.71 -15.45
C HIS A 206 -11.31 5.65 -14.25
N ASP A 207 -11.88 5.56 -13.07
CA ASP A 207 -11.22 5.24 -11.81
C ASP A 207 -12.15 4.31 -11.03
N SER A 208 -12.07 3.02 -11.34
CA SER A 208 -12.90 1.99 -10.71
C SER A 208 -12.18 0.65 -10.73
N ALA A 209 -12.76 -0.35 -10.05
CA ALA A 209 -12.20 -1.69 -10.02
C ALA A 209 -12.68 -2.52 -11.23
N MET A 210 -11.74 -3.22 -11.87
CA MET A 210 -11.99 -4.25 -12.87
C MET A 210 -11.64 -5.62 -12.28
N THR A 211 -12.42 -6.66 -12.58
CA THR A 211 -12.03 -8.05 -12.37
C THR A 211 -11.63 -8.66 -13.70
N GLY A 212 -10.34 -8.99 -13.87
CA GLY A 212 -9.84 -9.46 -15.15
C GLY A 212 -8.32 -9.60 -15.20
N PHE A 213 -7.78 -9.46 -16.40
CA PHE A 213 -6.37 -9.54 -16.71
C PHE A 213 -5.86 -8.17 -17.18
N ALA A 214 -4.67 -7.78 -16.73
CA ALA A 214 -3.93 -6.65 -17.25
C ALA A 214 -2.47 -7.05 -17.48
N ALA A 215 -1.85 -6.52 -18.52
CA ALA A 215 -0.43 -6.70 -18.82
C ALA A 215 0.23 -5.37 -19.14
N GLU A 216 1.43 -5.18 -18.62
CA GLU A 216 2.22 -3.97 -18.79
C GLU A 216 3.60 -4.30 -19.38
N ALA A 217 3.98 -3.54 -20.42
CA ALA A 217 5.27 -3.66 -21.10
C ALA A 217 5.84 -2.26 -21.37
N GLY A 218 6.82 -1.84 -20.57
CA GLY A 218 7.35 -0.48 -20.66
C GLY A 218 6.26 0.55 -20.38
N ASN A 219 5.85 1.30 -21.42
CA ASN A 219 4.82 2.32 -21.28
C ASN A 219 3.45 1.89 -21.83
N LEU A 220 3.30 0.64 -22.29
CA LEU A 220 2.04 0.09 -22.75
C LEU A 220 1.38 -0.67 -21.60
N LYS A 221 0.10 -0.39 -21.36
CA LYS A 221 -0.79 -1.18 -20.52
C LYS A 221 -1.94 -1.68 -21.36
N ALA A 222 -2.25 -2.96 -21.31
CA ALA A 222 -3.43 -3.54 -21.93
C ALA A 222 -4.24 -4.30 -20.89
N TYR A 223 -5.56 -4.28 -20.99
CA TYR A 223 -6.44 -4.91 -20.02
C TYR A 223 -7.72 -5.47 -20.67
N ILE A 224 -8.27 -6.50 -20.03
CA ILE A 224 -9.55 -7.10 -20.37
C ILE A 224 -10.19 -7.65 -19.11
N GLY A 225 -11.49 -7.43 -18.92
CA GLY A 225 -12.20 -7.89 -17.74
C GLY A 225 -13.63 -7.40 -17.67
N ASN A 226 -14.14 -7.35 -16.44
CA ASN A 226 -15.49 -6.90 -16.15
C ASN A 226 -15.44 -5.85 -15.04
N LEU A 227 -16.25 -4.81 -15.18
CA LEU A 227 -16.48 -3.79 -14.17
C LEU A 227 -17.44 -4.29 -13.08
N LYS A 228 -17.69 -3.45 -12.09
CA LYS A 228 -18.50 -3.79 -10.90
C LYS A 228 -19.97 -4.11 -11.24
N ASP A 229 -20.51 -3.48 -12.27
CA ASP A 229 -21.85 -3.65 -12.82
C ASP A 229 -21.94 -4.78 -13.85
N SER A 230 -20.86 -5.55 -14.04
CA SER A 230 -20.73 -6.62 -15.04
C SER A 230 -20.57 -6.14 -16.48
N THR A 231 -20.42 -4.84 -16.73
CA THR A 231 -20.00 -4.31 -18.04
C THR A 231 -18.63 -4.88 -18.38
N LYS A 232 -18.51 -5.53 -19.55
CA LYS A 232 -17.22 -5.99 -20.05
C LYS A 232 -16.41 -4.79 -20.49
N ILE A 233 -15.11 -4.86 -20.26
CA ILE A 233 -14.19 -3.82 -20.68
C ILE A 233 -12.92 -4.45 -21.24
N TYR A 234 -12.44 -3.91 -22.35
CA TYR A 234 -11.07 -4.14 -22.81
C TYR A 234 -10.49 -2.85 -23.36
N GLY A 235 -9.17 -2.74 -23.37
CA GLY A 235 -8.53 -1.53 -23.83
C GLY A 235 -7.03 -1.54 -23.64
N ALA A 236 -6.43 -0.42 -24.03
CA ALA A 236 -5.02 -0.17 -23.85
C ALA A 236 -4.73 1.31 -23.62
N GLU A 237 -3.67 1.58 -22.88
CA GLU A 237 -3.11 2.90 -22.66
C GLU A 237 -1.62 2.88 -23.02
N TYR A 238 -1.18 3.87 -23.78
CA TYR A 238 0.23 4.06 -24.08
C TYR A 238 0.72 5.41 -23.58
N GLY A 239 1.70 5.38 -22.66
CA GLY A 239 2.31 6.56 -22.06
C GLY A 239 3.59 7.02 -22.76
N LEU A 240 3.79 8.32 -22.85
CA LEU A 240 5.01 8.95 -23.34
C LEU A 240 5.45 10.08 -22.42
N LYS A 241 6.76 10.14 -22.15
CA LYS A 241 7.38 11.26 -21.44
C LYS A 241 8.26 12.05 -22.40
N LEU A 242 7.82 13.26 -22.73
CA LEU A 242 8.44 14.16 -23.69
C LEU A 242 8.96 15.41 -22.95
N GLY A 243 10.17 15.30 -22.40
CA GLY A 243 10.76 16.38 -21.60
C GLY A 243 9.93 16.70 -20.36
N ALA A 244 9.32 17.89 -20.33
CA ALA A 244 8.45 18.34 -19.25
C ALA A 244 6.98 17.87 -19.39
N ALA A 245 6.63 17.25 -20.52
CA ALA A 245 5.29 16.75 -20.78
C ALA A 245 5.20 15.24 -20.53
N THR A 246 4.08 14.82 -19.94
CA THR A 246 3.59 13.44 -19.95
C THR A 246 2.36 13.40 -20.83
N VAL A 247 2.34 12.50 -21.81
CA VAL A 247 1.23 12.32 -22.75
C VAL A 247 0.76 10.87 -22.65
N THR A 248 -0.55 10.63 -22.66
CA THR A 248 -1.08 9.27 -22.88
C THR A 248 -2.06 9.28 -24.04
N ALA A 249 -2.13 8.15 -24.73
CA ALA A 249 -3.19 7.82 -25.67
C ALA A 249 -3.90 6.57 -25.16
N ASP A 250 -5.23 6.63 -25.10
CA ASP A 250 -6.05 5.61 -24.48
C ASP A 250 -7.08 5.10 -25.48
N TYR A 251 -7.38 3.80 -25.42
CA TYR A 251 -8.53 3.19 -26.06
C TYR A 251 -9.21 2.26 -25.07
N ALA A 252 -10.54 2.33 -24.98
CA ALA A 252 -11.34 1.41 -24.20
C ALA A 252 -12.65 1.10 -24.93
N ASN A 253 -13.10 -0.14 -24.86
CA ASN A 253 -14.42 -0.55 -25.28
C ASN A 253 -15.21 -1.04 -24.07
N TYR A 254 -16.47 -0.61 -23.98
CA TYR A 254 -17.41 -0.99 -22.94
C TYR A 254 -18.60 -1.71 -23.57
N ASP A 255 -18.85 -2.96 -23.16
CA ASP A 255 -20.01 -3.77 -23.56
C ASP A 255 -20.89 -4.03 -22.33
N ASP A 256 -22.04 -3.38 -22.28
CA ASP A 256 -23.02 -3.48 -21.19
C ASP A 256 -23.97 -4.69 -21.33
N GLY A 257 -23.83 -5.49 -22.40
CA GLY A 257 -24.66 -6.65 -22.68
C GLY A 257 -25.99 -6.35 -23.36
N THR A 258 -26.26 -5.09 -23.74
CA THR A 258 -27.51 -4.67 -24.42
C THR A 258 -27.38 -4.53 -25.94
N ASN A 259 -26.31 -5.07 -26.54
CA ASN A 259 -25.87 -4.85 -27.93
C ASN A 259 -25.42 -3.40 -28.23
N ASN A 260 -25.16 -2.61 -27.19
CA ASN A 260 -24.57 -1.28 -27.30
C ASN A 260 -23.13 -1.34 -26.78
N GLU A 261 -22.19 -1.47 -27.70
CA GLU A 261 -20.78 -1.31 -27.39
C GLU A 261 -20.43 0.17 -27.50
N THR A 262 -19.69 0.71 -26.53
CA THR A 262 -19.16 2.08 -26.59
C THR A 262 -17.65 2.02 -26.70
N ASP A 263 -17.12 2.46 -27.84
CA ASP A 263 -15.71 2.72 -28.05
C ASP A 263 -15.35 4.09 -27.51
N VAL A 264 -14.20 4.18 -26.84
CA VAL A 264 -13.70 5.39 -26.22
C VAL A 264 -12.27 5.60 -26.64
N TYR A 265 -11.99 6.77 -27.23
CA TYR A 265 -10.65 7.19 -27.65
C TYR A 265 -10.21 8.38 -26.82
N GLY A 266 -9.00 8.33 -26.26
CA GLY A 266 -8.52 9.32 -25.30
C GLY A 266 -7.14 9.85 -25.59
N ALA A 267 -6.92 11.12 -25.23
CA ALA A 267 -5.61 11.74 -25.19
C ALA A 267 -5.47 12.63 -23.96
N ASN A 268 -4.38 12.44 -23.21
CA ASN A 268 -4.11 13.20 -21.98
C ASN A 268 -2.74 13.84 -22.04
N VAL A 269 -2.63 15.02 -21.44
CA VAL A 269 -1.38 15.75 -21.35
C VAL A 269 -1.22 16.42 -19.98
N GLY A 270 -0.04 16.25 -19.40
CA GLY A 270 0.41 16.96 -18.21
C GLY A 270 1.73 17.65 -18.50
N ILE A 271 1.75 18.99 -18.53
CA ILE A 271 2.96 19.78 -18.80
C ILE A 271 3.43 20.45 -17.53
N LYS A 272 4.61 20.07 -17.05
CA LYS A 272 5.24 20.71 -15.91
C LYS A 272 5.85 22.05 -16.32
N LEU A 273 5.04 23.12 -16.24
CA LEU A 273 5.47 24.49 -16.53
C LEU A 273 6.59 24.94 -15.58
N THR A 274 6.45 24.60 -14.29
CA THR A 274 7.47 24.82 -13.25
C THR A 274 7.42 23.71 -12.21
N ASN A 275 8.32 23.72 -11.22
CA ASN A 275 8.20 22.83 -10.05
C ASN A 275 6.92 23.06 -9.22
N SER A 276 6.26 24.21 -9.38
CA SER A 276 5.09 24.59 -8.59
C SER A 276 3.79 24.54 -9.38
N VAL A 277 3.83 24.51 -10.72
CA VAL A 277 2.66 24.58 -11.59
C VAL A 277 2.75 23.55 -12.70
N THR A 278 1.69 22.77 -12.88
CA THR A 278 1.50 21.82 -13.97
C THR A 278 0.23 22.19 -14.73
N ALA A 279 0.30 22.32 -16.05
CA ALA A 279 -0.87 22.40 -16.91
C ALA A 279 -1.39 21.00 -17.22
N LEU A 280 -2.71 20.84 -17.22
CA LEU A 280 -3.40 19.58 -17.46
C LEU A 280 -4.38 19.77 -18.61
N GLY A 281 -4.51 18.76 -19.46
CA GLY A 281 -5.48 18.69 -20.54
C GLY A 281 -5.82 17.24 -20.81
N GLU A 282 -7.10 16.94 -20.99
CA GLU A 282 -7.63 15.61 -21.27
C GLU A 282 -8.78 15.77 -22.26
N PHE A 283 -8.84 14.87 -23.23
CA PHE A 283 -9.89 14.82 -24.24
C PHE A 283 -10.25 13.36 -24.50
N TYR A 284 -11.55 13.11 -24.64
CA TYR A 284 -12.11 11.80 -24.88
C TYR A 284 -13.29 11.89 -25.83
N ASN A 285 -13.35 10.94 -26.76
CA ASN A 285 -14.46 10.75 -27.68
C ASN A 285 -15.14 9.42 -27.38
N PHE A 286 -16.47 9.40 -27.36
CA PHE A 286 -17.31 8.24 -27.07
C PHE A 286 -18.19 7.94 -28.28
N ASP A 287 -18.02 6.77 -28.88
CA ASP A 287 -18.78 6.32 -30.04
C ASP A 287 -19.47 4.99 -29.73
N ASN A 288 -20.80 4.93 -29.90
CA ASN A 288 -21.57 3.68 -29.80
C ASN A 288 -22.36 3.34 -31.08
N GLY A 289 -21.99 3.95 -32.20
CA GLY A 289 -22.64 3.82 -33.50
C GLY A 289 -23.93 4.66 -33.66
N SER A 290 -24.53 5.11 -32.57
CA SER A 290 -25.70 6.01 -32.58
C SER A 290 -25.43 7.38 -31.96
N ILE A 291 -24.39 7.47 -31.13
CA ILE A 291 -23.94 8.66 -30.41
C ILE A 291 -22.44 8.79 -30.68
N ASP A 292 -22.02 10.01 -31.00
CA ASP A 292 -20.63 10.45 -31.11
C ASP A 292 -20.52 11.70 -30.23
N ALA A 293 -19.86 11.59 -29.08
CA ALA A 293 -19.88 12.62 -28.04
C ALA A 293 -18.51 12.82 -27.41
N ASP A 294 -18.16 14.08 -27.15
CA ASP A 294 -16.87 14.48 -26.63
C ASP A 294 -16.90 14.88 -25.14
N ALA A 295 -15.79 14.64 -24.46
CA ALA A 295 -15.54 15.13 -23.11
C ALA A 295 -14.12 15.66 -22.98
N ALA A 296 -13.98 16.86 -22.44
CA ALA A 296 -12.71 17.53 -22.23
C ALA A 296 -12.58 18.11 -20.82
N ALA A 297 -11.35 18.11 -20.31
CA ALA A 297 -10.98 18.85 -19.12
C ALA A 297 -9.63 19.51 -19.30
N TYR A 298 -9.50 20.75 -18.84
CA TYR A 298 -8.22 21.46 -18.91
C TYR A 298 -8.06 22.46 -17.76
N GLY A 299 -6.82 22.69 -17.34
CA GLY A 299 -6.55 23.66 -16.30
C GLY A 299 -5.18 23.53 -15.67
N LEU A 300 -5.07 23.95 -14.42
CA LEU A 300 -3.80 24.11 -13.72
C LEU A 300 -3.81 23.43 -12.36
N LYS A 301 -2.69 22.76 -12.06
CA LYS A 301 -2.38 22.20 -10.75
C LYS A 301 -1.22 22.97 -10.11
N PHE A 302 -1.49 23.54 -8.95
CA PHE A 302 -0.52 24.22 -8.10
C PHE A 302 0.07 23.24 -7.09
N ASN A 303 1.10 22.51 -7.51
CA ASN A 303 1.68 21.35 -6.84
C ASN A 303 1.98 21.57 -5.35
N LYS A 304 2.55 22.74 -4.99
CA LYS A 304 2.92 23.03 -3.58
C LYS A 304 1.73 23.42 -2.70
N LEU A 305 0.67 23.97 -3.31
CA LEU A 305 -0.53 24.37 -2.60
C LEU A 305 -1.50 23.20 -2.44
N GLY A 306 -1.35 22.15 -3.25
CA GLY A 306 -2.33 21.07 -3.32
C GLY A 306 -3.62 21.47 -4.03
N LEU A 307 -3.62 22.62 -4.73
CA LEU A 307 -4.78 23.17 -5.42
C LEU A 307 -4.77 22.73 -6.89
N THR A 308 -5.92 22.33 -7.41
CA THR A 308 -6.15 22.06 -8.83
C THR A 308 -7.43 22.78 -9.25
N ALA A 309 -7.38 23.52 -10.36
CA ALA A 309 -8.54 24.16 -10.96
C ALA A 309 -8.66 23.68 -12.41
N LEU A 310 -9.83 23.15 -12.78
CA LEU A 310 -10.12 22.57 -14.07
C LEU A 310 -11.42 23.17 -14.61
N TYR A 311 -11.41 23.58 -15.87
CA TYR A 311 -12.66 23.72 -16.62
C TYR A 311 -12.98 22.37 -17.25
N ARG A 312 -14.26 21.99 -17.26
CA ARG A 312 -14.77 20.78 -17.86
C ARG A 312 -15.84 21.12 -18.88
N ASP A 313 -15.89 20.33 -19.94
CA ASP A 313 -16.89 20.41 -20.99
C ASP A 313 -17.20 18.99 -21.45
N VAL A 314 -18.43 18.54 -21.25
CA VAL A 314 -18.85 17.16 -21.47
C VAL A 314 -20.17 17.18 -22.22
N GLU A 315 -20.18 16.59 -23.41
CA GLU A 315 -21.36 16.50 -24.25
C GLU A 315 -22.35 15.42 -23.77
N ALA A 316 -23.60 15.54 -24.21
CA ALA A 316 -24.62 14.53 -23.99
C ALA A 316 -24.16 13.17 -24.56
N GLY A 317 -24.16 12.13 -23.73
CA GLY A 317 -23.75 10.78 -24.12
C GLY A 317 -22.27 10.45 -23.89
N ALA A 318 -21.42 11.44 -23.61
CA ALA A 318 -20.04 11.23 -23.16
C ALA A 318 -20.03 10.85 -21.65
N ASN A 319 -20.41 9.60 -21.36
CA ASN A 319 -20.63 9.12 -20.00
C ASN A 319 -19.29 8.96 -19.24
N SER A 320 -18.76 10.04 -18.65
CA SER A 320 -17.55 9.99 -17.81
C SER A 320 -17.90 9.50 -16.39
N PRO A 321 -17.44 8.32 -15.96
CA PRO A 321 -17.61 7.85 -14.58
C PRO A 321 -16.83 8.67 -13.55
N PHE A 322 -16.04 9.69 -13.94
CA PHE A 322 -15.29 10.54 -13.01
C PHE A 322 -15.64 12.03 -13.08
N SER A 323 -16.78 12.34 -12.46
CA SER A 323 -17.14 13.68 -12.00
C SER A 323 -18.06 13.65 -10.77
N ASN A 324 -18.55 12.47 -10.37
CA ASN A 324 -19.53 12.35 -9.30
C ASN A 324 -18.96 12.85 -7.97
N ILE A 325 -19.51 13.94 -7.47
CA ILE A 325 -19.46 14.25 -6.04
C ILE A 325 -20.38 13.25 -5.37
N HIS A 326 -19.77 12.19 -4.84
CA HIS A 326 -20.45 11.16 -4.04
C HIS A 326 -21.56 10.42 -4.83
N ASN A 327 -21.99 9.25 -4.38
CA ASN A 327 -22.98 8.46 -5.14
C ASN A 327 -24.42 8.94 -4.93
N ASP A 328 -24.64 9.84 -3.97
CA ASP A 328 -25.98 10.22 -3.49
C ASP A 328 -26.22 11.75 -3.43
N ILE A 329 -25.25 12.61 -3.83
CA ILE A 329 -25.40 14.08 -3.74
C ILE A 329 -25.86 14.71 -5.06
N GLN A 330 -25.54 14.08 -6.19
CA GLN A 330 -26.29 14.04 -7.45
C GLN A 330 -25.39 13.38 -8.51
N ASN A 331 -25.95 12.43 -9.25
CA ASN A 331 -25.20 11.65 -10.21
C ASN A 331 -25.19 12.38 -11.56
N LEU A 332 -24.05 12.96 -11.94
CA LEU A 332 -23.87 13.66 -13.22
C LEU A 332 -24.09 12.74 -14.43
N LYS A 333 -24.14 11.43 -14.21
CA LYS A 333 -24.50 10.42 -15.22
C LYS A 333 -25.93 10.55 -15.75
N ASN A 334 -26.81 11.30 -15.08
CA ASN A 334 -28.20 11.49 -15.50
C ASN A 334 -28.45 12.83 -16.23
N GLU A 335 -27.42 13.65 -16.43
CA GLU A 335 -27.57 14.89 -17.20
C GLU A 335 -27.64 14.58 -18.69
N SER A 336 -28.86 14.40 -19.20
CA SER A 336 -29.13 14.03 -20.59
C SER A 336 -28.55 15.00 -21.61
N ASN A 337 -28.27 16.24 -21.19
CA ASN A 337 -27.81 17.33 -22.05
C ASN A 337 -26.29 17.54 -21.98
N GLY A 338 -25.55 16.78 -21.18
CA GLY A 338 -24.15 17.07 -20.87
C GLY A 338 -24.00 18.27 -19.92
N TYR A 339 -22.77 18.64 -19.60
CA TYR A 339 -22.47 19.71 -18.65
C TYR A 339 -21.11 20.37 -18.90
N LYS A 340 -20.97 21.61 -18.43
CA LYS A 340 -19.71 22.35 -18.46
C LYS A 340 -19.54 23.24 -17.24
N GLY A 341 -18.30 23.58 -16.90
CA GLY A 341 -18.01 24.55 -15.84
C GLY A 341 -16.74 24.25 -15.06
N LEU A 342 -16.65 24.82 -13.86
CA LEU A 342 -15.43 24.85 -13.06
C LEU A 342 -15.43 23.78 -11.97
N GLU A 343 -14.35 23.01 -11.88
CA GLU A 343 -14.01 22.17 -10.74
C GLU A 343 -12.75 22.71 -10.04
N VAL A 344 -12.84 22.91 -8.73
CA VAL A 344 -11.69 23.24 -7.88
C VAL A 344 -11.49 22.14 -6.84
N ARG A 345 -10.26 21.67 -6.71
CA ARG A 345 -9.84 20.65 -5.74
C ARG A 345 -8.71 21.15 -4.88
N TYR A 346 -8.76 20.86 -3.58
CA TYR A 346 -7.69 21.15 -2.64
C TYR A 346 -7.35 19.91 -1.81
N ASP A 347 -6.17 19.37 -2.04
CA ASP A 347 -5.68 18.14 -1.43
C ASP A 347 -4.41 18.45 -0.61
N ARG A 348 -4.49 18.37 0.72
CA ARG A 348 -3.36 18.72 1.59
C ARG A 348 -3.23 17.82 2.81
N ALA A 349 -1.98 17.44 3.12
CA ALA A 349 -1.67 16.84 4.42
C ALA A 349 -1.84 17.88 5.53
N ILE A 350 -2.71 17.58 6.50
CA ILE A 350 -2.98 18.46 7.66
C ILE A 350 -2.31 17.94 8.93
N ALA A 351 -1.97 16.64 8.98
CA ALA A 351 -1.17 16.02 10.02
C ALA A 351 -0.45 14.79 9.46
N LYS A 352 0.38 14.13 10.27
CA LYS A 352 1.01 12.86 9.89
C LYS A 352 -0.09 11.85 9.54
N ASN A 353 0.02 11.25 8.36
CA ASN A 353 -0.94 10.30 7.80
C ASN A 353 -2.37 10.81 7.59
N THR A 354 -2.62 12.11 7.75
CA THR A 354 -3.97 12.69 7.64
C THR A 354 -4.03 13.71 6.52
N THR A 355 -4.94 13.50 5.57
CA THR A 355 -5.17 14.42 4.44
C THR A 355 -6.57 15.03 4.50
N LEU A 356 -6.65 16.32 4.19
CA LEU A 356 -7.88 17.04 3.88
C LEU A 356 -8.02 17.12 2.36
N ASN A 357 -9.21 16.78 1.86
CA ASN A 357 -9.55 16.79 0.45
C ASN A 357 -10.83 17.63 0.33
N LEU A 358 -10.75 18.79 -0.30
CA LEU A 358 -11.90 19.63 -0.61
C LEU A 358 -12.14 19.60 -2.12
N LYS A 359 -13.41 19.60 -2.51
CA LYS A 359 -13.83 19.76 -3.89
C LYS A 359 -15.00 20.73 -3.95
N TYR A 360 -14.97 21.61 -4.94
CA TYR A 360 -16.06 22.49 -5.34
C TYR A 360 -16.30 22.29 -6.84
N GLN A 361 -17.55 22.18 -7.23
CA GLN A 361 -17.97 22.10 -8.63
C GLN A 361 -19.10 23.10 -8.85
N ASP A 362 -18.98 23.86 -9.92
CA ASP A 362 -19.98 24.81 -10.40
C ASP A 362 -20.17 24.54 -11.89
N PHE A 363 -21.23 23.80 -12.18
CA PHE A 363 -21.52 23.27 -13.51
C PHE A 363 -22.92 23.68 -13.94
N GLU A 364 -23.03 23.99 -15.22
CA GLU A 364 -24.26 24.25 -15.94
C GLU A 364 -24.43 23.15 -17.00
N ASP A 365 -25.63 22.97 -17.53
CA ASP A 365 -25.85 22.16 -18.71
C ASP A 365 -25.23 22.82 -19.96
N GLN A 366 -25.27 22.12 -21.09
CA GLN A 366 -24.72 22.65 -22.34
C GLN A 366 -25.45 23.90 -22.86
N ASP A 367 -26.70 24.11 -22.47
CA ASP A 367 -27.51 25.29 -22.83
C ASP A 367 -27.27 26.49 -21.90
N GLY A 368 -26.52 26.30 -20.80
CA GLY A 368 -26.18 27.34 -19.82
C GLY A 368 -27.19 27.49 -18.69
N PHE A 369 -28.03 26.48 -18.45
CA PHE A 369 -28.87 26.41 -17.27
C PHE A 369 -28.13 25.74 -16.12
N GLU A 370 -28.34 26.25 -14.91
CA GLU A 370 -27.80 25.64 -13.70
C GLU A 370 -28.31 24.20 -13.57
N LEU A 371 -27.39 23.27 -13.26
CA LEU A 371 -27.76 21.87 -13.05
C LEU A 371 -28.61 21.73 -11.79
N ASP A 372 -29.42 20.67 -11.73
CA ASP A 372 -30.23 20.43 -10.54
C ASP A 372 -29.34 20.29 -9.29
N GLY A 373 -29.81 20.86 -8.18
CA GLY A 373 -29.03 20.99 -6.95
C GLY A 373 -27.89 22.01 -6.99
N GLY A 374 -27.67 22.74 -8.08
CA GLY A 374 -26.74 23.86 -8.17
C GLY A 374 -25.27 23.48 -7.93
N ALA A 375 -24.53 24.41 -7.32
CA ALA A 375 -23.12 24.21 -6.98
C ALA A 375 -22.93 23.12 -5.91
N ARG A 376 -21.87 22.33 -6.06
CA ARG A 376 -21.63 21.14 -5.23
C ARG A 376 -20.30 21.22 -4.50
N THR A 377 -20.29 20.79 -3.25
CA THR A 377 -19.12 20.77 -2.38
C THR A 377 -18.88 19.40 -1.78
N GLN A 378 -17.61 19.09 -1.55
CA GLN A 378 -17.20 17.90 -0.82
C GLN A 378 -16.03 18.24 0.09
N ALA A 379 -16.07 17.75 1.33
CA ALA A 379 -14.94 17.77 2.26
C ALA A 379 -14.70 16.36 2.80
N ALA A 380 -13.47 15.86 2.70
CA ALA A 380 -13.10 14.57 3.24
C ALA A 380 -11.80 14.63 4.03
N ILE A 381 -11.80 14.00 5.20
CA ILE A 381 -10.61 13.73 6.00
C ILE A 381 -10.30 12.25 5.86
N ASN A 382 -9.08 11.93 5.46
CA ASN A 382 -8.61 10.56 5.32
C ASN A 382 -7.40 10.34 6.22
N VAL A 383 -7.46 9.35 7.10
CA VAL A 383 -6.38 8.95 8.01
C VAL A 383 -5.85 7.60 7.57
N LYS A 384 -4.55 7.51 7.28
CA LYS A 384 -3.87 6.26 6.91
C LYS A 384 -3.14 5.64 8.11
N PHE A 385 -3.04 4.33 8.15
CA PHE A 385 -2.24 3.61 9.15
C PHE A 385 -1.39 2.50 8.53
#